data_AF-A0A9D1N0W7-F1
#
_entry.id   AF-A0A9D1N0W7-F1
#
_cell.length_a   1.000
_cell.length_b   1.000
_cell.length_c   1.000
_cell.angle_alpha   90.00
_cell.angle_beta   90.00
_cell.angle_gamma   90.00
#
_symmetry.space_group_name_H-M   'P 1'
#
loop_
_entity.id
_entity.type
_entity.pdbx_description
1 polymer ?
#
loop_
_entity_poly.entity_id
_entity_poly.type
_entity_poly.pdbx_seq_one_letter_code
_entity_poly.pdbx_strand_id
1 'polypeptide(L)'
;MNKKSGFTLAEVLVTLMIIGVIAAMTIPSLMQSTAQQEFRAAYKKATSMINQAVTLNYALDGRDATDYNGTAFFDLLTQRLNVMSSDQTNTELYTADGMWFKTYAEQRGAMGIPTANCNANDQATEDNICSVVEVDVNGMKGPNRYTTSTTRIFDLFTIAIYPQKALPANETMGMILYQK
;
A
#
# COMPACT_ATOMS: atom_id res chain seq x y z
N MET A 1 4.89 -36.71 54.41
CA MET A 1 4.80 -37.12 52.99
C MET A 1 4.02 -36.04 52.24
N ASN A 2 4.72 -35.17 51.51
CA ASN A 2 4.07 -34.05 50.80
C ASN A 2 3.36 -34.60 49.55
N LYS A 3 2.03 -34.75 49.61
CA LYS A 3 1.21 -35.05 48.43
C LYS A 3 1.31 -33.86 47.48
N LYS A 4 2.03 -34.02 46.37
CA LYS A 4 1.99 -33.03 45.28
C LYS A 4 0.61 -33.17 44.61
N SER A 5 -0.21 -32.12 44.74
CA SER A 5 -1.45 -32.00 43.98
C SER A 5 -1.10 -31.84 42.50
N GLY A 6 -1.63 -32.71 41.65
CA GLY A 6 -1.46 -32.66 40.21
C GLY A 6 -2.81 -32.56 39.52
N PHE A 7 -2.84 -31.94 38.34
CA PHE A 7 -4.05 -31.82 37.54
C PHE A 7 -4.58 -33.20 37.16
N THR A 8 -5.91 -33.38 37.26
CA THR A 8 -6.55 -34.60 36.75
C THR A 8 -6.63 -34.57 35.23
N LEU A 9 -6.70 -35.74 34.59
CA LEU A 9 -6.84 -35.83 33.14
C LEU A 9 -8.10 -35.11 32.63
N ALA A 10 -9.19 -35.18 33.40
CA ALA A 10 -10.44 -34.48 33.09
C ALA A 10 -10.30 -32.96 33.18
N GLU A 11 -9.55 -32.45 34.16
CA GLU A 11 -9.30 -31.01 34.33
C GLU A 11 -8.48 -30.43 33.17
N VAL A 12 -7.46 -31.16 32.71
CA VAL A 12 -6.69 -30.77 31.53
C VAL A 12 -7.53 -30.83 30.25
N LEU A 13 -8.41 -31.82 30.10
CA LEU A 13 -9.28 -31.93 28.92
C LEU A 13 -10.30 -30.79 28.80
N VAL A 14 -10.97 -30.44 29.91
CA VAL A 14 -11.95 -29.34 29.92
C VAL A 14 -11.26 -28.00 29.65
N THR A 15 -10.07 -27.78 30.23
CA THR A 15 -9.31 -26.55 29.97
C THR A 15 -8.84 -26.44 28.52
N LEU A 16 -8.33 -27.51 27.91
CA LEU A 16 -7.97 -27.52 26.49
C LEU A 16 -9.18 -27.32 25.57
N MET A 17 -10.34 -27.91 25.92
CA MET A 17 -11.60 -27.68 25.19
C MET A 17 -12.00 -26.21 25.20
N ILE A 18 -11.98 -25.57 26.37
CA ILE A 18 -12.37 -24.16 26.52
C ILE A 18 -11.40 -23.24 25.75
N ILE A 19 -10.09 -23.44 25.92
CA ILE A 19 -9.08 -22.65 25.18
C ILE A 19 -9.21 -22.88 23.68
N GLY A 20 -9.52 -24.11 23.23
CA GLY A 20 -9.75 -24.42 21.81
C GLY A 20 -10.90 -23.63 21.20
N VAL A 21 -12.04 -23.52 21.89
CA VAL A 21 -13.21 -22.74 21.41
C VAL A 21 -12.88 -21.25 21.38
N ILE A 22 -12.27 -20.72 22.44
CA ILE A 22 -11.91 -19.30 22.52
C ILE A 22 -10.89 -18.94 21.45
N ALA A 23 -9.88 -19.78 21.23
CA ALA A 23 -8.86 -19.59 20.21
C ALA A 23 -9.47 -19.60 18.80
N ALA A 24 -10.41 -20.52 18.52
CA ALA A 24 -11.10 -20.57 17.23
C ALA A 24 -11.90 -19.29 16.91
N MET A 25 -12.42 -18.60 17.92
CA MET A 25 -13.14 -17.33 17.74
C MET A 25 -12.21 -16.10 17.69
N THR A 26 -11.12 -16.12 18.44
CA THR A 26 -10.25 -14.95 18.61
C THR A 26 -9.08 -14.89 17.61
N ILE A 27 -8.49 -16.03 17.23
CA ILE A 27 -7.34 -16.08 16.32
C ILE A 27 -7.67 -15.46 14.94
N PRO A 28 -8.80 -15.79 14.28
CA PRO A 28 -9.09 -15.21 12.97
C PRO A 28 -9.27 -13.69 13.03
N SER A 29 -9.91 -13.19 14.09
CA SER A 29 -10.12 -11.75 14.28
C SER A 29 -8.81 -11.01 14.54
N LEU A 30 -7.93 -11.56 15.37
CA LEU A 30 -6.61 -11.00 15.65
C LEU A 30 -5.71 -11.02 14.41
N MET A 31 -5.72 -12.12 13.65
CA MET A 31 -4.95 -12.23 12.41
C MET A 31 -5.43 -11.20 11.36
N GLN A 32 -6.73 -10.95 11.28
CA GLN A 32 -7.27 -9.93 10.39
C GLN A 32 -6.89 -8.51 10.84
N SER A 33 -6.93 -8.20 12.14
CA SER A 33 -6.59 -6.86 12.63
C SER A 33 -5.09 -6.55 12.51
N THR A 34 -4.23 -7.54 12.77
CA THR A 34 -2.78 -7.43 12.58
C THR A 34 -2.41 -7.21 11.13
N ALA A 35 -2.95 -8.01 10.19
CA ALA A 35 -2.74 -7.82 8.75
C ALA A 35 -3.17 -6.41 8.28
N GLN A 36 -4.32 -5.91 8.74
CA GLN A 36 -4.76 -4.55 8.41
C GLN A 36 -3.77 -3.48 8.92
N GLN A 37 -3.18 -3.68 10.11
CA GLN A 37 -2.21 -2.74 10.65
C GLN A 37 -0.88 -2.78 9.86
N GLU A 38 -0.44 -3.97 9.45
CA GLU A 38 0.72 -4.13 8.56
C GLU A 38 0.48 -3.44 7.22
N PHE A 39 -0.70 -3.60 6.62
CA PHE A 39 -1.03 -2.96 5.35
C PHE A 39 -1.04 -1.43 5.44
N ARG A 40 -1.56 -0.86 6.54
CA ARG A 40 -1.47 0.60 6.79
C ARG A 40 -0.03 1.09 6.84
N ALA A 41 0.81 0.39 7.59
CA ALA A 41 2.21 0.76 7.77
C ALA A 41 2.98 0.67 6.46
N ALA A 42 2.76 -0.40 5.70
CA ALA A 42 3.37 -0.59 4.39
C ALA A 42 2.87 0.44 3.36
N TYR A 43 1.57 0.78 3.34
CA TYR A 43 1.05 1.84 2.49
C TYR A 43 1.67 3.20 2.82
N LYS A 44 1.81 3.52 4.11
CA LYS A 44 2.49 4.75 4.55
C LYS A 44 3.95 4.80 4.10
N LYS A 45 4.64 3.66 4.16
CA LYS A 45 6.01 3.53 3.66
C LYS A 45 6.06 3.74 2.15
N ALA A 46 5.19 3.09 1.38
CA ALA A 46 5.08 3.24 -0.07
C ALA A 46 4.87 4.70 -0.49
N THR A 47 3.89 5.38 0.11
CA THR A 47 3.61 6.79 -0.18
C THR A 47 4.78 7.69 0.19
N SER A 48 5.50 7.39 1.28
CA SER A 48 6.71 8.14 1.66
C SER A 48 7.85 7.94 0.65
N MET A 49 8.08 6.72 0.18
CA MET A 49 9.13 6.45 -0.82
C MET A 49 8.83 7.12 -2.15
N ILE A 50 7.59 7.07 -2.63
CA ILE A 50 7.21 7.76 -3.87
C ILE A 50 7.35 9.28 -3.72
N ASN A 51 6.91 9.85 -2.58
CA ASN A 51 7.12 11.27 -2.30
C ASN A 51 8.59 11.65 -2.35
N GLN A 52 9.45 10.87 -1.68
CA GLN A 52 10.90 11.09 -1.70
C GLN A 52 11.47 10.99 -3.12
N ALA A 53 11.03 10.02 -3.92
CA ALA A 53 11.47 9.87 -5.31
C ALA A 53 11.11 11.08 -6.17
N VAL A 54 9.87 11.58 -6.09
CA VAL A 54 9.40 12.76 -6.84
C VAL A 54 10.14 14.01 -6.39
N THR A 55 10.22 14.27 -5.07
CA THR A 55 10.93 15.44 -4.54
C THR A 55 12.42 15.40 -4.87
N LEU A 56 13.06 14.23 -4.82
CA LEU A 56 14.48 14.07 -5.16
C LEU A 56 14.73 14.30 -6.65
N ASN A 57 13.82 13.83 -7.51
CA ASN A 57 13.93 14.05 -8.96
C ASN A 57 13.87 15.53 -9.31
N TYR A 58 12.96 16.28 -8.70
CA TYR A 58 12.89 17.73 -8.87
C TYR A 58 14.14 18.43 -8.34
N ALA A 59 14.61 18.06 -7.15
CA ALA A 59 15.76 18.70 -6.52
C ALA A 59 17.08 18.48 -7.29
N LEU A 60 17.25 17.33 -7.95
CA LEU A 60 18.48 16.98 -8.67
C LEU A 60 18.45 17.37 -10.15
N ASP A 61 17.35 17.08 -10.84
CA ASP A 61 17.27 17.23 -12.30
C ASP A 61 16.45 18.46 -12.71
N GLY A 62 15.78 19.14 -11.76
CA GLY A 62 14.84 20.22 -12.06
C GLY A 62 13.59 19.75 -12.81
N ARG A 63 13.38 18.43 -12.91
CA ARG A 63 12.29 17.81 -13.65
C ARG A 63 11.20 17.32 -12.71
N ASP A 64 9.97 17.66 -13.06
CA ASP A 64 8.77 17.32 -12.30
C ASP A 64 8.02 16.16 -12.93
N ALA A 65 7.00 15.64 -12.23
CA ALA A 65 6.17 14.56 -12.76
C ALA A 65 5.45 14.95 -14.07
N THR A 66 5.35 16.24 -14.41
CA THR A 66 4.83 16.75 -15.69
C THR A 66 5.71 16.42 -16.88
N ASP A 67 7.00 16.14 -16.65
CA ASP A 67 7.95 15.80 -17.72
C ASP A 67 7.85 14.32 -18.13
N TYR A 68 7.05 13.54 -17.40
CA TYR A 68 6.91 12.10 -17.58
C TYR A 68 5.44 11.76 -17.91
N ASN A 69 5.17 11.39 -19.16
CA ASN A 69 3.83 11.04 -19.61
C ASN A 69 3.57 9.51 -19.51
N GLY A 70 2.41 9.12 -19.00
CA GLY A 70 1.94 7.73 -18.97
C GLY A 70 2.91 6.80 -18.25
N THR A 71 3.43 5.79 -18.97
CA THR A 71 4.40 4.83 -18.41
C THR A 71 5.77 5.44 -18.16
N ALA A 72 6.12 6.63 -18.69
CA ALA A 72 7.43 7.23 -18.45
C ALA A 72 7.67 7.58 -16.96
N PHE A 73 6.62 7.70 -16.15
CA PHE A 73 6.77 7.84 -14.70
C PHE A 73 7.44 6.61 -14.06
N PHE A 74 7.34 5.45 -14.70
CA PHE A 74 8.08 4.24 -14.35
C PHE A 74 9.60 4.47 -14.33
N ASP A 75 10.11 5.26 -15.28
CA ASP A 75 11.55 5.54 -15.38
C ASP A 75 12.02 6.40 -14.19
N LEU A 76 11.20 7.33 -13.72
CA LEU A 76 11.48 8.10 -12.51
C LEU A 76 11.53 7.17 -11.29
N LEU A 77 10.53 6.29 -11.15
CA LEU A 77 10.47 5.36 -10.02
C LEU A 77 11.63 4.37 -10.04
N THR A 78 12.03 3.84 -11.19
CA THR A 78 13.19 2.92 -11.30
C THR A 78 14.52 3.61 -11.01
N GLN A 79 14.69 4.88 -11.40
CA GLN A 79 15.92 5.62 -11.14
C GLN A 79 16.09 6.02 -9.68
N ARG A 80 14.99 6.22 -8.96
CA ARG A 80 15.00 6.79 -7.61
C ARG A 80 14.62 5.79 -6.51
N LEU A 81 14.04 4.64 -6.85
CA LEU A 81 13.70 3.57 -5.89
C LEU A 81 14.62 2.35 -6.03
N ASN A 82 14.76 1.60 -4.94
CA ASN A 82 15.50 0.33 -4.93
C ASN A 82 14.63 -0.81 -5.49
N VAL A 83 14.59 -0.91 -6.82
CA VAL A 83 13.82 -1.91 -7.56
C VAL A 83 14.63 -3.20 -7.72
N MET A 84 14.04 -4.34 -7.34
CA MET A 84 14.66 -5.67 -7.51
C MET A 84 14.32 -6.30 -8.86
N SER A 85 13.14 -6.03 -9.40
CA SER A 85 12.70 -6.57 -10.68
C SER A 85 11.65 -5.66 -11.31
N SER A 86 11.63 -5.63 -12.63
CA SER A 86 10.63 -4.95 -13.45
C SER A 86 10.00 -5.94 -14.43
N ASP A 87 8.73 -5.73 -14.76
CA ASP A 87 8.10 -6.48 -15.85
C ASP A 87 8.63 -6.03 -17.24
N GLN A 88 8.50 -6.90 -18.25
CA GLN A 88 8.88 -6.63 -19.65
C GLN A 88 8.11 -5.45 -20.26
N THR A 89 6.95 -5.09 -19.70
CA THR A 89 6.13 -3.98 -20.17
C THR A 89 6.50 -2.62 -19.57
N ASN A 90 7.49 -2.56 -18.64
CA ASN A 90 7.84 -1.34 -17.90
C ASN A 90 6.62 -0.66 -17.25
N THR A 91 5.68 -1.45 -16.75
CA THR A 91 4.51 -0.94 -16.03
C THR A 91 4.45 -1.39 -14.57
N GLU A 92 5.20 -2.43 -14.21
CA GLU A 92 5.19 -3.04 -12.88
C GLU A 92 6.60 -3.12 -12.28
N LEU A 93 6.73 -2.70 -11.02
CA LEU A 93 7.98 -2.65 -10.27
C LEU A 93 7.86 -3.48 -9.01
N TYR A 94 8.88 -4.27 -8.71
CA TYR A 94 8.99 -5.04 -7.48
C TYR A 94 10.12 -4.47 -6.63
N THR A 95 9.80 -4.04 -5.42
CA THR A 95 10.79 -3.50 -4.47
C THR A 95 11.37 -4.58 -3.58
N ALA A 96 12.56 -4.32 -3.02
CA ALA A 96 13.21 -5.22 -2.07
C ALA A 96 12.36 -5.56 -0.83
N ASP A 97 11.46 -4.65 -0.48
CA ASP A 97 10.52 -4.79 0.63
C ASP A 97 9.31 -5.69 0.30
N GLY A 98 9.24 -6.25 -0.90
CA GLY A 98 8.18 -7.17 -1.32
C GLY A 98 6.90 -6.49 -1.81
N MET A 99 6.86 -5.16 -1.91
CA MET A 99 5.73 -4.44 -2.52
C MET A 99 5.86 -4.44 -4.03
N TRP A 100 4.73 -4.48 -4.73
CA TRP A 100 4.68 -4.20 -6.16
C TRP A 100 3.95 -2.89 -6.44
N PHE A 101 4.46 -2.16 -7.41
CA PHE A 101 3.93 -0.90 -7.88
C PHE A 101 3.52 -1.06 -9.33
N LYS A 102 2.38 -0.51 -9.71
CA LYS A 102 1.92 -0.51 -11.09
C LYS A 102 1.58 0.90 -11.54
N THR A 103 2.18 1.30 -12.65
CA THR A 103 1.90 2.55 -13.35
C THR A 103 1.02 2.28 -14.56
N TYR A 104 0.13 3.21 -14.88
CA TYR A 104 -0.75 3.08 -16.03
C TYR A 104 -0.28 3.93 -17.22
N ALA A 105 -0.31 3.34 -18.41
CA ALA A 105 -0.02 4.01 -19.67
C ALA A 105 -1.11 5.02 -20.06
N GLU A 106 -2.36 4.75 -19.65
CA GLU A 106 -3.54 5.51 -19.99
C GLU A 106 -4.10 6.24 -18.77
N GLN A 107 -4.77 7.37 -19.00
CA GLN A 107 -5.50 8.12 -17.98
C GLN A 107 -6.77 7.35 -17.56
N ARG A 108 -6.62 6.25 -16.83
CA ARG A 108 -7.75 5.42 -16.40
C ARG A 108 -8.36 6.00 -15.13
N GLY A 109 -9.45 6.75 -15.31
CA GLY A 109 -10.42 7.01 -14.25
C GLY A 109 -11.32 5.79 -14.05
N ALA A 110 -10.94 4.85 -13.18
CA ALA A 110 -11.81 3.79 -12.73
C ALA A 110 -11.63 3.57 -11.23
N MET A 111 -12.75 3.37 -10.50
CA MET A 111 -12.78 3.11 -9.05
C MET A 111 -12.29 4.25 -8.15
N GLY A 112 -12.79 5.49 -8.35
CA GLY A 112 -12.43 6.62 -7.48
C GLY A 112 -10.96 7.05 -7.61
N ILE A 113 -10.35 6.67 -8.72
CA ILE A 113 -9.04 7.09 -9.17
C ILE A 113 -9.24 8.29 -10.11
N PRO A 114 -8.64 9.45 -9.82
CA PRO A 114 -8.78 10.62 -10.66
C PRO A 114 -8.01 10.47 -11.98
N THR A 115 -8.55 11.05 -13.05
CA THR A 115 -7.98 11.02 -14.40
C THR A 115 -6.67 11.81 -14.42
N ALA A 116 -5.57 11.20 -14.89
CA ALA A 116 -4.24 11.79 -14.83
C ALA A 116 -3.99 12.86 -15.90
N ASN A 117 -4.57 14.06 -15.77
CA ASN A 117 -4.43 15.14 -16.74
C ASN A 117 -3.29 16.13 -16.38
N CYS A 118 -2.02 15.71 -16.50
CA CYS A 118 -0.91 16.65 -16.30
C CYS A 118 -0.86 17.72 -17.37
N ASN A 119 -0.96 18.98 -16.93
CA ASN A 119 -0.58 20.12 -17.74
C ASN A 119 0.62 20.81 -17.09
N ALA A 120 1.73 20.92 -17.84
CA ALA A 120 2.93 21.62 -17.40
C ALA A 120 2.66 23.10 -17.09
N ASN A 121 1.60 23.68 -17.66
CA ASN A 121 1.20 25.08 -17.46
C ASN A 121 0.28 25.29 -16.24
N ASP A 122 -0.21 24.21 -15.61
CA ASP A 122 -1.25 24.26 -14.57
C ASP A 122 -0.77 23.65 -13.25
N GLN A 123 0.42 24.06 -12.81
CA GLN A 123 1.19 23.49 -11.68
C GLN A 123 0.50 23.53 -10.30
N ALA A 124 -0.67 24.15 -10.17
CA ALA A 124 -1.23 24.59 -8.89
C ALA A 124 -2.64 24.09 -8.55
N THR A 125 -3.31 23.32 -9.43
CA THR A 125 -4.66 22.81 -9.15
C THR A 125 -4.62 21.43 -8.48
N GLU A 126 -5.56 21.18 -7.55
CA GLU A 126 -5.78 19.88 -6.90
C GLU A 126 -6.21 18.77 -7.90
N ASP A 127 -6.47 19.17 -9.14
CA ASP A 127 -6.85 18.32 -10.28
C ASP A 127 -5.68 18.05 -11.26
N ASN A 128 -4.50 18.66 -11.08
CA ASN A 128 -3.34 18.47 -11.98
C ASN A 128 -2.54 17.20 -11.63
N ILE A 129 -3.17 16.04 -11.84
CA ILE A 129 -2.57 14.74 -11.56
C ILE A 129 -1.77 14.27 -12.77
N CYS A 130 -0.49 13.99 -12.59
CA CYS A 130 0.42 13.56 -13.66
C CYS A 130 0.41 12.07 -13.89
N SER A 131 0.26 11.29 -12.83
CA SER A 131 0.20 9.84 -12.93
C SER A 131 -0.54 9.27 -11.74
N VAL A 132 -0.98 8.03 -11.88
CA VAL A 132 -1.55 7.26 -10.80
C VAL A 132 -0.73 5.98 -10.66
N VAL A 133 -0.30 5.73 -9.43
CA VAL A 133 0.44 4.53 -9.06
C VAL A 133 -0.44 3.67 -8.17
N GLU A 134 -0.64 2.44 -8.57
CA GLU A 134 -1.16 1.40 -7.69
C GLU A 134 -0.02 0.76 -6.92
N VAL A 135 -0.29 0.51 -5.65
CA VAL A 135 0.65 -0.15 -4.75
C VAL A 135 -0.05 -1.29 -4.09
N ASP A 136 0.55 -2.47 -4.22
CA ASP A 136 0.20 -3.61 -3.40
C ASP A 136 1.28 -3.83 -2.36
N VAL A 137 0.83 -3.83 -1.11
CA VAL A 137 1.69 -3.89 0.06
C VAL A 137 2.03 -5.31 0.51
N ASN A 138 1.34 -6.31 -0.03
CA ASN A 138 1.50 -7.73 0.30
C ASN A 138 2.20 -8.53 -0.82
N GLY A 139 2.56 -7.88 -1.92
CA GLY A 139 3.34 -8.50 -2.98
C GLY A 139 2.49 -9.37 -3.89
N MET A 140 3.06 -10.47 -4.42
CA MET A 140 2.34 -11.42 -5.28
C MET A 140 1.36 -12.34 -4.52
N LYS A 141 1.14 -12.11 -3.22
CA LYS A 141 0.28 -12.94 -2.38
C LYS A 141 -1.18 -12.54 -2.61
N GLY A 142 -1.84 -13.27 -3.51
CA GLY A 142 -3.28 -13.11 -3.71
C GLY A 142 -4.13 -13.49 -2.49
N PRO A 143 -5.41 -13.11 -2.46
CA PRO A 143 -6.11 -12.34 -3.50
C PRO A 143 -5.97 -10.81 -3.31
N ASN A 144 -5.48 -10.13 -4.34
CA ASN A 144 -5.30 -8.68 -4.34
C ASN A 144 -6.67 -7.98 -4.43
N ARG A 145 -6.98 -7.13 -3.46
CA ARG A 145 -8.27 -6.42 -3.36
C ARG A 145 -8.04 -4.94 -3.06
N TYR A 146 -8.78 -4.09 -3.77
CA TYR A 146 -8.76 -2.65 -3.50
C TYR A 146 -9.30 -2.33 -2.11
N THR A 147 -8.54 -1.52 -1.38
CA THR A 147 -9.04 -0.89 -0.16
C THR A 147 -10.02 0.21 -0.53
N THR A 148 -11.30 0.01 -0.23
CA THR A 148 -12.37 1.00 -0.46
C THR A 148 -12.92 1.59 0.83
N SER A 149 -12.41 1.15 1.99
CA SER A 149 -12.93 1.55 3.30
C SER A 149 -11.82 1.68 4.33
N THR A 150 -12.02 2.60 5.28
CA THR A 150 -11.14 2.82 6.44
C THR A 150 -11.26 1.72 7.50
N THR A 151 -12.34 0.93 7.50
CA THR A 151 -12.61 -0.12 8.50
C THR A 151 -12.21 -1.52 8.05
N ARG A 152 -12.11 -1.74 6.74
CA ARG A 152 -11.68 -3.01 6.14
C ARG A 152 -10.61 -2.72 5.12
N ILE A 153 -9.38 -2.88 5.56
CA ILE A 153 -8.20 -2.62 4.74
C ILE A 153 -7.75 -3.89 4.05
N PHE A 154 -7.44 -3.76 2.77
CA PHE A 154 -6.90 -4.79 1.91
C PHE A 154 -5.48 -4.40 1.49
N ASP A 155 -4.90 -5.14 0.56
CA ASP A 155 -3.51 -5.05 0.13
C ASP A 155 -3.28 -4.05 -1.01
N LEU A 156 -4.30 -3.73 -1.82
CA LEU A 156 -4.15 -2.82 -2.96
C LEU A 156 -4.62 -1.40 -2.64
N PHE A 157 -3.75 -0.43 -2.91
CA PHE A 157 -3.93 1.00 -2.67
C PHE A 157 -3.60 1.82 -3.92
N THR A 158 -4.08 3.06 -3.95
CA THR A 158 -3.82 3.99 -5.05
C THR A 158 -3.24 5.31 -4.53
N ILE A 159 -2.24 5.82 -5.25
CA ILE A 159 -1.54 7.07 -4.97
C ILE A 159 -1.61 7.95 -6.22
N ALA A 160 -2.07 9.19 -6.03
CA ALA A 160 -2.09 10.19 -7.08
C ALA A 160 -0.77 10.99 -7.05
N ILE A 161 -0.16 11.13 -8.22
CA ILE A 161 1.09 11.87 -8.40
C ILE A 161 0.76 13.25 -8.96
N TYR A 162 1.18 14.27 -8.23
CA TYR A 162 1.16 15.67 -8.63
C TYR A 162 2.57 16.08 -9.09
N PRO A 163 2.75 17.26 -9.72
CA PRO A 163 4.03 17.67 -10.28
C PRO A 163 5.23 17.47 -9.35
N GLN A 164 5.05 17.83 -8.07
CA GLN A 164 6.13 17.83 -7.05
C GLN A 164 5.83 17.00 -5.79
N LYS A 165 4.70 16.30 -5.75
CA LYS A 165 4.25 15.58 -4.54
C LYS A 165 3.40 14.35 -4.89
N ALA A 166 3.37 13.38 -4.00
CA ALA A 166 2.50 12.22 -4.08
C ALA A 166 1.49 12.24 -2.92
N LEU A 167 0.21 12.16 -3.25
CA LEU A 167 -0.88 12.26 -2.29
C LEU A 167 -1.80 11.05 -2.40
N PRO A 168 -2.54 10.72 -1.33
CA PRO A 168 -3.58 9.70 -1.39
C PRO A 168 -4.60 10.03 -2.49
N ALA A 169 -5.00 9.02 -3.28
CA ALA A 169 -5.85 9.24 -4.46
C ALA A 169 -7.30 9.65 -4.14
N ASN A 170 -7.77 9.41 -2.91
CA ASN A 170 -9.09 9.81 -2.45
C ASN A 170 -9.12 10.02 -0.93
N GLU A 171 -10.23 10.52 -0.42
CA GLU A 171 -10.43 10.79 1.02
C GLU A 171 -10.24 9.54 1.89
N THR A 172 -10.67 8.36 1.42
CA THR A 172 -10.49 7.10 2.16
C THR A 172 -9.02 6.76 2.34
N MET A 173 -8.23 6.86 1.27
CA MET A 173 -6.79 6.66 1.32
C MET A 173 -6.12 7.71 2.21
N GLY A 174 -6.61 8.96 2.18
CA GLY A 174 -6.14 10.03 3.04
C GLY A 174 -6.41 9.75 4.52
N MET A 175 -7.60 9.27 4.86
CA MET A 175 -7.93 8.84 6.22
C MET A 175 -7.02 7.70 6.68
N ILE A 176 -6.68 6.76 5.80
CA ILE A 176 -5.78 5.65 6.14
C ILE A 176 -4.35 6.15 6.38
N LEU A 177 -3.88 7.10 5.56
CA LEU A 177 -2.51 7.62 5.61
C LEU A 177 -2.28 8.56 6.81
N TYR A 178 -3.26 9.40 7.12
CA TYR A 178 -3.16 10.49 8.09
C TYR A 178 -3.86 10.24 9.43
N GLN A 179 -4.49 9.08 9.63
CA GLN A 179 -4.97 8.70 10.96
C GLN A 179 -3.80 8.65 11.96
N LYS A 180 -3.86 9.54 12.96
CA LYS A 180 -3.01 9.55 14.15
C LYS A 180 -3.53 8.57 15.19
#